data_AF-A0A933NKB0-F1
#
_entry.id   AF-A0A933NKB0-F1
#
_cell.length_a   1.000
_cell.length_b   1.000
_cell.length_c   1.000
_cell.angle_alpha   90.00
_cell.angle_beta   90.00
_cell.angle_gamma   90.00
#
_symmetry.space_group_name_H-M   'P 1'
#
loop_
_entity.id
_entity.type
_entity.pdbx_description
1 polymer ?
#
loop_
_entity_poly.entity_id
_entity_poly.type
_entity_poly.pdbx_seq_one_letter_code
_entity_poly.pdbx_strand_id
1 'polypeptide(L)'
;MNSETDPSPFEPGDRPGGPLPGGSPIIGLLTGGPGLRSVALVLLALALVPGAWPYWSANLEIKPHLQFVVLIPIAFLWLLSDRIGPARELERGNGIVVAALFGASALLLAGAIVAVSSLLWVASAVLAVLGVLWERGGTGLFRRVWPVWALLWLMTPPPMALDQVLVFRLQLGASEWASRLLDGWLGVVHTLEG
;
A
#
# COMPACT_ATOMS: atom_id res chain seq x y z
N MET A 1 75.72 -19.89 -2.58
CA MET A 1 74.69 -19.14 -1.84
C MET A 1 74.16 -18.06 -2.76
N ASN A 2 72.85 -17.83 -2.69
CA ASN A 2 72.01 -16.87 -3.44
C ASN A 2 71.27 -17.48 -4.63
N SER A 3 70.23 -18.21 -4.24
CA SER A 3 69.04 -18.57 -5.00
C SER A 3 68.31 -17.32 -5.49
N GLU A 4 68.39 -17.08 -6.79
CA GLU A 4 67.63 -16.07 -7.52
C GLU A 4 66.18 -16.53 -7.61
N THR A 5 65.31 -15.83 -6.90
CA THR A 5 63.86 -16.06 -6.82
C THR A 5 63.19 -15.61 -8.12
N ASP A 6 62.68 -16.59 -8.85
CA ASP A 6 61.83 -16.46 -10.03
C ASP A 6 60.46 -15.84 -9.63
N PRO A 7 60.05 -14.68 -10.19
CA PRO A 7 58.73 -14.13 -9.95
C PRO A 7 57.69 -14.93 -10.72
N SER A 8 56.89 -15.69 -9.97
CA SER A 8 55.76 -16.46 -10.48
C SER A 8 54.85 -15.60 -11.37
N PRO A 9 54.43 -16.10 -12.55
CA PRO A 9 53.50 -15.40 -13.41
C PRO A 9 52.16 -15.22 -12.71
N PHE A 10 51.69 -13.98 -12.70
CA PHE A 10 50.39 -13.54 -12.21
C PHE A 10 49.29 -14.35 -12.93
N GLU A 11 48.78 -15.41 -12.29
CA GLU A 11 47.56 -16.06 -12.75
C GLU A 11 46.40 -15.04 -12.66
N PRO A 12 45.74 -14.69 -13.78
CA PRO A 12 44.53 -13.91 -13.73
C PRO A 12 43.46 -14.81 -13.08
N GLY A 13 43.34 -14.67 -11.77
CA GLY A 13 42.36 -15.37 -10.97
C GLY A 13 40.98 -15.26 -11.60
N ASP A 14 40.41 -16.42 -11.91
CA ASP A 14 39.00 -16.65 -12.11
C ASP A 14 38.22 -15.80 -11.13
N ARG A 15 37.70 -14.66 -11.61
CA ARG A 15 36.73 -13.89 -10.85
C ARG A 15 35.47 -14.77 -10.80
N PRO A 16 35.05 -15.27 -9.64
CA PRO A 16 33.82 -16.02 -9.54
C PRO A 16 32.70 -15.17 -10.15
N GLY A 17 31.98 -15.78 -11.10
CA GLY A 17 31.00 -15.14 -11.95
C GLY A 17 30.17 -14.12 -11.21
N GLY A 18 30.36 -12.85 -11.58
CA GLY A 18 29.49 -11.78 -11.13
C GLY A 18 28.03 -12.13 -11.47
N PRO A 19 27.07 -11.80 -10.58
CA PRO A 19 25.67 -12.13 -10.78
C PRO A 19 25.20 -11.63 -12.16
N LEU A 20 24.65 -12.54 -12.94
CA LEU A 20 24.13 -12.26 -14.28
C LEU A 20 23.07 -11.15 -14.23
N PRO A 21 23.02 -10.31 -15.28
CA PRO A 21 22.24 -9.09 -15.30
C PRO A 21 20.72 -9.34 -15.38
N GLY A 22 19.97 -8.57 -14.60
CA GLY A 22 18.77 -7.89 -15.10
C GLY A 22 17.49 -8.72 -15.27
N GLY A 23 17.33 -9.83 -14.56
CA GLY A 23 16.01 -10.44 -14.39
C GLY A 23 15.10 -9.48 -13.62
N SER A 24 14.25 -8.73 -14.31
CA SER A 24 13.27 -7.83 -13.71
C SER A 24 12.52 -8.58 -12.60
N PRO A 25 12.65 -8.20 -11.31
CA PRO A 25 11.99 -8.92 -10.20
C PRO A 25 10.46 -8.89 -10.34
N ILE A 26 9.94 -7.97 -11.15
CA ILE A 26 8.52 -7.85 -11.53
C ILE A 26 8.04 -9.06 -12.36
N ILE A 27 8.89 -9.69 -13.17
CA ILE A 27 8.49 -10.84 -14.00
C ILE A 27 8.47 -12.12 -13.16
N GLY A 28 9.45 -12.32 -12.29
CA GLY A 28 9.43 -13.41 -11.29
C GLY A 28 8.27 -13.29 -10.29
N LEU A 29 7.76 -12.06 -10.10
CA LEU A 29 6.55 -11.79 -9.33
C LEU A 29 5.36 -12.60 -9.88
N LEU A 30 5.27 -12.84 -11.20
CA LEU A 30 4.07 -13.43 -11.84
C LEU A 30 4.07 -14.96 -11.98
N THR A 31 5.18 -15.70 -11.72
CA THR A 31 5.36 -17.09 -12.22
C THR A 31 5.15 -18.29 -11.26
N GLY A 32 4.80 -18.10 -9.99
CA GLY A 32 4.40 -19.18 -9.07
C GLY A 32 2.96 -19.69 -9.30
N GLY A 33 2.67 -20.89 -8.80
CA GLY A 33 1.47 -21.73 -9.04
C GLY A 33 0.21 -21.03 -9.59
N PRO A 34 -0.31 -21.44 -10.76
CA PRO A 34 -1.29 -20.66 -11.53
C PRO A 34 -2.66 -20.53 -10.85
N GLY A 35 -3.05 -21.44 -9.96
CA GLY A 35 -4.40 -21.48 -9.38
C GLY A 35 -4.71 -20.31 -8.45
N LEU A 36 -3.95 -20.18 -7.35
CA LEU A 36 -4.28 -19.21 -6.30
C LEU A 36 -4.10 -17.76 -6.76
N ARG A 37 -3.09 -17.52 -7.61
CA ARG A 37 -2.76 -16.18 -8.11
C ARG A 37 -3.78 -15.65 -9.09
N SER A 38 -4.26 -16.51 -9.99
CA SER A 38 -5.30 -16.14 -10.93
C SER A 38 -6.58 -15.78 -10.17
N VAL A 39 -6.93 -16.55 -9.13
CA VAL A 39 -8.07 -16.24 -8.26
C VAL A 39 -7.88 -14.90 -7.54
N ALA A 40 -6.70 -14.65 -6.96
CA ALA A 40 -6.41 -13.39 -6.29
C ALA A 40 -6.49 -12.18 -7.23
N LEU A 41 -5.93 -12.28 -8.45
CA LEU A 41 -5.97 -11.23 -9.46
C LEU A 41 -7.40 -11.01 -9.97
N VAL A 42 -8.17 -12.08 -10.17
CA VAL A 42 -9.58 -11.99 -10.55
C VAL A 42 -10.37 -11.30 -9.44
N LEU A 43 -10.22 -11.70 -8.18
CA LEU A 43 -10.89 -11.05 -7.04
C LEU A 43 -10.51 -9.58 -6.93
N LEU A 44 -9.23 -9.26 -7.12
CA LEU A 44 -8.75 -7.87 -7.08
C LEU A 44 -9.35 -7.03 -8.21
N ALA A 45 -9.34 -7.55 -9.45
CA ALA A 45 -9.93 -6.88 -10.60
C ALA A 45 -11.45 -6.72 -10.42
N LEU A 46 -12.13 -7.76 -9.95
CA LEU A 46 -13.55 -7.74 -9.68
C LEU A 46 -13.88 -6.78 -8.54
N ALA A 47 -13.02 -6.60 -7.55
CA ALA A 47 -13.21 -5.65 -6.46
C ALA A 47 -13.00 -4.19 -6.89
N LEU A 48 -11.97 -3.94 -7.69
CA LEU A 48 -11.58 -2.57 -8.06
C LEU A 48 -12.45 -1.99 -9.17
N VAL A 49 -12.69 -2.75 -10.25
CA VAL A 49 -13.29 -2.18 -11.48
C VAL A 49 -14.74 -1.77 -11.27
N PRO A 50 -15.66 -2.63 -10.78
CA PRO A 50 -17.07 -2.29 -10.64
C PRO A 50 -17.32 -1.31 -9.49
N GLY A 51 -16.54 -1.39 -8.41
CA GLY A 51 -16.69 -0.51 -7.25
C GLY A 51 -16.15 0.90 -7.49
N ALA A 52 -15.00 1.03 -8.15
CA ALA A 52 -14.37 2.33 -8.38
C ALA A 52 -14.94 3.06 -9.59
N TRP A 53 -15.42 2.35 -10.62
CA TRP A 53 -15.83 2.98 -11.89
C TRP A 53 -16.95 4.01 -11.74
N PRO A 54 -18.09 3.72 -11.09
CA PRO A 54 -19.19 4.68 -10.96
C PRO A 54 -18.80 5.89 -10.14
N TYR A 55 -17.98 5.69 -9.11
CA TYR A 55 -17.47 6.77 -8.28
C TYR A 55 -16.49 7.65 -9.05
N TRP A 56 -15.62 7.05 -9.85
CA TRP A 56 -14.61 7.76 -10.61
C TRP A 56 -15.24 8.57 -11.74
N SER A 57 -16.15 7.98 -12.53
CA SER A 57 -16.84 8.68 -13.60
C SER A 57 -17.65 9.88 -13.10
N ALA A 58 -18.38 9.72 -11.99
CA ALA A 58 -19.18 10.80 -11.42
C ALA A 58 -18.33 11.96 -10.84
N ASN A 59 -17.14 11.68 -10.32
CA ASN A 59 -16.31 12.70 -9.68
C ASN A 59 -15.30 13.36 -10.62
N LEU A 60 -14.94 12.74 -11.74
CA LEU A 60 -13.99 13.31 -12.71
C LEU A 60 -14.48 14.65 -13.29
N GLU A 61 -15.79 14.78 -13.51
CA GLU A 61 -16.40 16.02 -14.03
C GLU A 61 -16.36 17.15 -13.00
N ILE A 62 -16.52 16.83 -11.71
CA ILE A 62 -16.65 17.82 -10.63
C ILE A 62 -15.28 18.21 -10.08
N LYS A 63 -14.31 17.28 -10.06
CA LYS A 63 -13.02 17.43 -9.39
C LYS A 63 -11.88 17.00 -10.32
N PRO A 64 -11.37 17.89 -11.18
CA PRO A 64 -10.33 17.56 -12.16
C PRO A 64 -9.02 17.06 -11.52
N HIS A 65 -8.73 17.42 -10.27
CA HIS A 65 -7.56 16.90 -9.54
C HIS A 65 -7.62 15.38 -9.29
N LEU A 66 -8.79 14.75 -9.39
CA LEU A 66 -8.93 13.29 -9.26
C LEU A 66 -8.41 12.51 -10.47
N GLN A 67 -8.09 13.18 -11.58
CA GLN A 67 -7.46 12.51 -12.74
C GLN A 67 -6.11 11.88 -12.38
N PHE A 68 -5.41 12.42 -11.37
CA PHE A 68 -4.13 11.91 -10.92
C PHE A 68 -4.25 10.67 -10.02
N VAL A 69 -5.47 10.27 -9.62
CA VAL A 69 -5.69 9.05 -8.82
C VAL A 69 -5.19 7.80 -9.55
N VAL A 70 -5.19 7.78 -10.89
CA VAL A 70 -4.62 6.68 -11.69
C VAL A 70 -3.11 6.56 -11.53
N LEU A 71 -2.42 7.67 -11.25
CA LEU A 71 -0.97 7.65 -11.03
C LEU A 71 -0.60 7.08 -9.66
N ILE A 72 -1.50 7.17 -8.67
CA ILE A 72 -1.29 6.65 -7.31
C ILE A 72 -0.92 5.15 -7.30
N PRO A 73 -1.71 4.23 -7.92
CA PRO A 73 -1.34 2.82 -7.95
C PRO A 73 -0.05 2.56 -8.74
N ILE A 74 0.25 3.36 -9.77
CA ILE A 74 1.49 3.24 -10.54
C ILE A 74 2.70 3.61 -9.67
N ALA A 75 2.63 4.77 -9.00
CA ALA A 75 3.66 5.22 -8.07
C ALA A 75 3.83 4.25 -6.90
N PHE A 76 2.73 3.71 -6.38
CA PHE A 76 2.75 2.68 -5.35
C PHE A 76 3.47 1.41 -5.81
N LEU A 77 3.15 0.88 -7.00
CA LEU A 77 3.82 -0.30 -7.56
C LEU A 77 5.30 -0.06 -7.81
N TRP A 78 5.67 1.14 -8.24
CA TRP A 78 7.07 1.54 -8.41
C TRP A 78 7.81 1.63 -7.07
N LEU A 79 7.22 2.26 -6.05
CA LEU A 79 7.84 2.36 -4.73
C LEU A 79 7.93 0.98 -4.05
N LEU A 80 6.95 0.11 -4.32
CA LEU A 80 6.93 -1.26 -3.86
C LEU A 80 8.06 -2.08 -4.52
N SER A 81 8.27 -1.93 -5.83
CA SER A 81 9.34 -2.67 -6.53
C SER A 81 10.73 -2.26 -6.06
N ASP A 82 10.94 -0.97 -5.78
CA ASP A 82 12.16 -0.44 -5.18
C ASP A 82 12.42 -1.01 -3.78
N ARG A 83 11.37 -1.12 -2.95
CA ARG A 83 11.48 -1.64 -1.57
C ARG A 83 11.60 -3.15 -1.46
N ILE A 84 11.08 -3.90 -2.42
CA ILE A 84 11.17 -5.38 -2.39
C ILE A 84 12.62 -5.83 -2.58
N GLY A 85 13.41 -5.07 -3.35
CA GLY A 85 14.82 -5.34 -3.61
C GLY A 85 15.07 -6.68 -4.34
N PRO A 86 16.26 -6.86 -4.93
CA PRO A 86 16.62 -8.12 -5.58
C PRO A 86 16.80 -9.23 -4.53
N ALA A 87 15.83 -10.15 -4.47
CA ALA A 87 15.99 -11.54 -4.07
C ALA A 87 16.73 -11.83 -2.74
N ARG A 88 16.35 -11.18 -1.64
CA ARG A 88 16.51 -11.85 -0.33
C ARG A 88 15.45 -12.94 -0.25
N GLU A 89 15.84 -14.15 0.15
CA GLU A 89 14.95 -15.29 0.37
C GLU A 89 13.77 -14.83 1.24
N LEU A 90 12.61 -14.65 0.59
CA LEU A 90 11.39 -14.28 1.27
C LEU A 90 10.78 -15.57 1.82
N GLU A 91 10.66 -15.65 3.15
CA GLU A 91 9.96 -16.75 3.78
C GLU A 91 8.49 -16.71 3.37
N ARG A 92 8.03 -17.81 2.78
CA ARG A 92 6.64 -17.94 2.34
C ARG A 92 5.72 -17.86 3.56
N GLY A 93 4.68 -17.03 3.49
CA GLY A 93 3.73 -16.88 4.58
C GLY A 93 2.93 -18.16 4.85
N ASN A 94 2.38 -18.27 6.07
CA ASN A 94 1.51 -19.38 6.46
C ASN A 94 0.29 -19.47 5.53
N GLY A 95 0.11 -20.62 4.87
CA GLY A 95 -0.99 -20.86 3.93
C GLY A 95 -2.38 -20.75 4.54
N ILE A 96 -2.55 -21.04 5.84
CA ILE A 96 -3.84 -20.88 6.54
C ILE A 96 -4.20 -19.39 6.62
N VAL A 97 -3.23 -18.53 6.93
CA VAL A 97 -3.45 -17.08 6.99
C VAL A 97 -3.79 -16.53 5.59
N VAL A 98 -3.10 -17.02 4.55
CA VAL A 98 -3.39 -16.65 3.16
C VAL A 98 -4.82 -17.07 2.77
N ALA A 99 -5.22 -18.30 3.07
CA ALA A 99 -6.57 -18.80 2.80
C ALA A 99 -7.64 -18.01 3.58
N ALA A 100 -7.36 -17.67 4.85
CA ALA A 100 -8.25 -16.85 5.65
C ALA A 100 -8.40 -15.43 5.09
N LEU A 101 -7.30 -14.79 4.66
CA LEU A 101 -7.32 -13.46 4.04
C LEU A 101 -8.14 -13.45 2.73
N PHE A 102 -7.93 -14.43 1.85
CA PHE A 102 -8.71 -14.52 0.61
C PHE A 102 -10.17 -14.91 0.85
N GLY A 103 -10.44 -15.81 1.80
CA GLY A 103 -11.80 -16.17 2.20
C GLY A 103 -12.56 -14.97 2.76
N ALA A 104 -11.94 -14.21 3.67
CA ALA A 104 -12.51 -12.98 4.20
C ALA A 104 -12.71 -11.92 3.10
N SER A 105 -11.74 -11.73 2.21
CA SER A 105 -11.86 -10.83 1.07
C SER A 105 -13.04 -11.18 0.18
N ALA A 106 -13.24 -12.47 -0.15
CA ALA A 106 -14.36 -12.94 -0.95
C ALA A 106 -15.72 -12.75 -0.25
N LEU A 107 -15.79 -13.01 1.06
CA LEU A 107 -16.99 -12.76 1.86
C LEU A 107 -17.34 -11.26 1.91
N LEU A 108 -16.35 -10.39 2.11
CA LEU A 108 -16.56 -8.94 2.07
C LEU A 108 -16.97 -8.48 0.67
N LEU A 109 -16.43 -9.07 -0.39
CA LEU A 109 -16.80 -8.76 -1.77
C LEU A 109 -18.26 -9.10 -2.04
N ALA A 110 -18.71 -10.30 -1.63
CA ALA A 110 -20.10 -10.71 -1.73
C ALA A 110 -21.02 -9.77 -0.93
N GLY A 111 -20.61 -9.40 0.29
CA GLY A 111 -21.30 -8.41 1.11
C GLY A 111 -21.34 -7.02 0.44
N ALA A 112 -20.26 -6.61 -0.22
CA ALA A 112 -20.17 -5.33 -0.93
C ALA A 112 -21.16 -5.26 -2.09
N ILE A 113 -21.33 -6.36 -2.82
CA ILE A 113 -22.28 -6.49 -3.93
C ILE A 113 -23.71 -6.40 -3.40
N VAL A 114 -24.04 -7.14 -2.34
CA VAL A 114 -25.41 -7.17 -1.78
C VAL A 114 -25.79 -5.84 -1.12
N ALA A 115 -24.89 -5.25 -0.33
CA ALA A 115 -25.15 -4.02 0.43
C ALA A 115 -24.85 -2.75 -0.37
N VAL A 116 -24.27 -2.85 -1.57
CA VAL A 116 -23.83 -1.71 -2.39
C VAL A 116 -22.96 -0.74 -1.58
N SER A 117 -22.09 -1.29 -0.73
CA SER A 117 -21.28 -0.50 0.22
C SER A 117 -19.86 -0.33 -0.29
N SER A 118 -19.48 0.92 -0.60
CA SER A 118 -18.13 1.29 -1.03
C SER A 118 -17.05 0.90 -0.03
N LEU A 119 -17.37 0.91 1.27
CA LEU A 119 -16.43 0.54 2.33
C LEU A 119 -16.10 -0.96 2.28
N LEU A 120 -17.08 -1.81 1.99
CA LEU A 120 -16.87 -3.25 1.84
C LEU A 120 -16.05 -3.58 0.58
N TRP A 121 -16.24 -2.84 -0.52
CA TRP A 121 -15.38 -2.98 -1.72
C TRP A 121 -13.92 -2.67 -1.39
N VAL A 122 -13.66 -1.55 -0.71
CA VAL A 122 -12.29 -1.15 -0.32
C VAL A 122 -11.68 -2.17 0.66
N ALA A 123 -12.43 -2.58 1.69
CA ALA A 123 -11.96 -3.56 2.66
C ALA A 123 -11.64 -4.91 2.00
N SER A 124 -12.48 -5.37 1.07
CA SER A 124 -12.23 -6.58 0.28
C SER A 124 -10.95 -6.48 -0.54
N ALA A 125 -10.75 -5.38 -1.27
CA ALA A 125 -9.55 -5.15 -2.08
C ALA A 125 -8.28 -5.09 -1.21
N VAL A 126 -8.34 -4.42 -0.05
CA VAL A 126 -7.22 -4.35 0.91
C VAL A 126 -6.86 -5.76 1.39
N LEU A 127 -7.84 -6.58 1.79
CA LEU A 127 -7.59 -7.97 2.20
C LEU A 127 -6.99 -8.83 1.08
N ALA A 128 -7.44 -8.64 -0.16
CA ALA A 128 -6.88 -9.35 -1.31
C ALA A 128 -5.40 -8.98 -1.53
N VAL A 129 -5.05 -7.69 -1.47
CA VAL A 129 -3.65 -7.23 -1.57
C VAL A 129 -2.82 -7.77 -0.42
N LEU A 130 -3.34 -7.73 0.82
CA LEU A 130 -2.66 -8.30 1.98
C LEU A 130 -2.42 -9.81 1.82
N GLY A 131 -3.40 -10.55 1.28
CA GLY A 131 -3.24 -11.97 0.97
C GLY A 131 -2.09 -12.23 0.00
N VAL A 132 -1.99 -11.44 -1.08
CA VAL A 132 -0.90 -11.54 -2.07
C VAL A 132 0.47 -11.19 -1.46
N LEU A 133 0.53 -10.14 -0.64
CA LEU A 133 1.77 -9.76 0.05
C LEU A 133 2.19 -10.84 1.05
N TRP A 134 1.25 -11.36 1.83
CA TRP A 134 1.54 -12.39 2.84
C TRP A 134 2.00 -13.70 2.20
N GLU A 135 1.37 -14.12 1.10
CA GLU A 135 1.78 -15.32 0.35
C GLU A 135 3.24 -15.22 -0.10
N ARG A 136 3.70 -14.04 -0.51
CA ARG A 136 5.04 -13.85 -1.09
C ARG A 136 6.17 -13.72 -0.10
N GLY A 137 5.95 -13.13 1.06
CA GLY A 137 7.05 -12.91 1.99
C GLY A 137 6.68 -12.74 3.44
N GLY A 138 5.46 -13.17 3.81
CA GLY A 138 4.97 -13.19 5.18
C GLY A 138 5.21 -11.89 5.94
N THR A 139 5.65 -12.03 7.19
CA THR A 139 5.90 -10.90 8.11
C THR A 139 7.04 -10.00 7.63
N GLY A 140 8.07 -10.57 7.00
CA GLY A 140 9.25 -9.82 6.54
C GLY A 140 8.90 -8.83 5.43
N LEU A 141 8.13 -9.29 4.44
CA LEU A 141 7.65 -8.42 3.37
C LEU A 141 6.62 -7.42 3.91
N PHE A 142 5.68 -7.86 4.75
CA PHE A 142 4.68 -6.97 5.33
C PHE A 142 5.30 -5.77 6.07
N ARG A 143 6.34 -6.00 6.89
CA ARG A 143 7.06 -4.91 7.58
C ARG A 143 7.71 -3.91 6.64
N ARG A 144 8.20 -4.35 5.47
CA ARG A 144 8.82 -3.46 4.48
C ARG A 144 7.80 -2.67 3.68
N VAL A 145 6.65 -3.27 3.42
CA VAL A 145 5.56 -2.64 2.64
C VAL A 145 4.71 -1.72 3.52
N TRP A 146 4.63 -1.98 4.83
CA TRP A 146 3.79 -1.21 5.75
C TRP A 146 3.99 0.31 5.68
N PRO A 147 5.21 0.88 5.64
CA PRO A 147 5.38 2.33 5.54
C PRO A 147 4.83 2.89 4.22
N VAL A 148 5.00 2.15 3.12
CA VAL A 148 4.49 2.52 1.80
C VAL A 148 2.96 2.46 1.79
N TRP A 149 2.41 1.43 2.44
CA TRP A 149 0.97 1.26 2.62
C TRP A 149 0.37 2.39 3.46
N ALA A 150 1.03 2.79 4.56
CA ALA A 150 0.61 3.92 5.39
C ALA A 150 0.66 5.24 4.61
N LEU A 151 1.70 5.46 3.81
CA LEU A 151 1.80 6.63 2.93
C LEU A 151 0.68 6.65 1.89
N LEU A 152 0.34 5.49 1.30
CA LEU A 152 -0.77 5.37 0.36
C LEU A 152 -2.10 5.78 1.00
N TRP A 153 -2.37 5.33 2.23
CA TRP A 153 -3.55 5.73 3.00
C TRP A 153 -3.57 7.22 3.35
N LEU A 154 -2.41 7.84 3.51
CA LEU A 154 -2.30 9.27 3.77
C LEU A 154 -2.53 10.10 2.50
N MET A 155 -2.09 9.62 1.34
CA MET A 155 -2.23 10.33 0.07
C MET A 155 -3.59 10.10 -0.60
N THR A 156 -4.25 8.99 -0.30
CA THR A 156 -5.55 8.66 -0.88
C THR A 156 -6.66 9.21 0.01
N PRO A 157 -7.54 10.10 -0.48
CA PRO A 157 -8.62 10.61 0.32
C PRO A 157 -9.52 9.44 0.78
N PRO A 158 -9.84 9.34 2.08
CA PRO A 158 -10.62 8.23 2.58
C PRO A 158 -12.03 8.24 1.96
N PRO A 159 -12.60 7.06 1.66
CA PRO A 159 -13.96 6.97 1.17
C PRO A 159 -14.96 7.59 2.17
N MET A 160 -16.11 8.03 1.66
CA MET A 160 -17.23 8.59 2.43
C MET A 160 -17.00 9.95 3.11
N ALA A 161 -16.15 10.82 2.55
CA ALA A 161 -15.92 12.15 3.10
C ALA A 161 -15.51 12.12 4.59
N LEU A 162 -14.85 11.02 5.00
CA LEU A 162 -14.32 10.86 6.36
C LEU A 162 -13.33 11.98 6.69
N ASP A 163 -12.64 12.48 5.67
CA ASP A 163 -11.84 13.69 5.71
C ASP A 163 -12.67 14.91 6.11
N GLN A 164 -13.85 15.14 5.50
CA GLN A 164 -14.74 16.24 5.89
C GLN A 164 -15.23 16.10 7.32
N VAL A 165 -15.55 14.89 7.76
CA VAL A 165 -15.94 14.62 9.17
C VAL A 165 -14.79 14.92 10.12
N LEU A 166 -13.57 14.48 9.78
CA LEU A 166 -12.38 14.71 10.59
C LEU A 166 -12.02 16.20 10.64
N VAL A 167 -12.01 16.88 9.50
CA VAL A 167 -11.80 18.33 9.39
C VAL A 167 -12.85 19.07 10.22
N PHE A 168 -14.12 18.69 10.13
CA PHE A 168 -15.18 19.30 10.93
C PHE A 168 -14.97 19.11 12.44
N ARG A 169 -14.56 17.90 12.86
CA ARG A 169 -14.25 17.61 14.28
C ARG A 169 -13.02 18.38 14.76
N LEU A 170 -11.99 18.50 13.94
CA LEU A 170 -10.79 19.28 14.24
C LEU A 170 -11.10 20.78 14.32
N GLN A 171 -11.95 21.29 13.43
CA GLN A 171 -12.41 22.69 13.47
C GLN A 171 -13.23 22.98 14.73
N LEU A 172 -14.13 22.08 15.13
CA LEU A 172 -14.87 22.19 16.40
C LEU A 172 -13.91 22.22 17.59
N GLY A 173 -12.97 21.27 17.65
CA GLY A 173 -11.97 21.23 18.71
C GLY A 173 -11.12 22.50 18.74
N ALA A 174 -10.59 22.93 17.60
CA ALA A 174 -9.80 24.17 17.51
C ALA A 174 -10.59 25.40 17.98
N SER A 175 -11.89 25.47 17.67
CA SER A 175 -12.77 26.56 18.10
C SER A 175 -12.99 26.55 19.61
N GLU A 176 -13.22 25.37 20.20
CA GLU A 176 -13.35 25.21 21.65
C GLU A 176 -12.04 25.57 22.39
N TRP A 177 -10.90 25.14 21.86
CA TRP A 177 -9.59 25.47 22.43
C TRP A 177 -9.27 26.96 22.32
N ALA A 178 -9.57 27.58 21.17
CA ALA A 178 -9.42 29.02 20.99
C ALA A 178 -10.30 29.81 21.96
N SER A 179 -11.56 29.38 22.16
CA SER A 179 -12.47 29.97 23.15
C SER A 179 -11.94 29.85 24.57
N ARG A 180 -11.49 28.66 24.99
CA ARG A 180 -10.88 28.46 26.32
C ARG A 180 -9.60 29.27 26.54
N LEU A 181 -8.79 29.47 25.50
CA LEU A 181 -7.61 30.33 25.58
C LEU A 181 -8.00 31.81 25.65
N LEU A 182 -9.01 32.26 24.91
CA LEU A 182 -9.49 33.64 24.99
C LEU A 182 -10.10 33.94 26.37
N ASP A 183 -10.95 33.05 26.87
CA ASP A 183 -11.61 33.21 28.17
C ASP A 183 -10.62 33.06 29.33
N GLY A 184 -9.69 32.09 29.24
CA GLY A 184 -8.76 31.75 30.32
C GLY A 184 -7.50 32.60 30.36
N TRP A 185 -7.00 33.07 29.21
CA TRP A 185 -5.70 33.76 29.11
C TRP A 185 -5.82 35.26 28.85
N LEU A 186 -6.80 35.68 28.06
CA LEU A 186 -7.01 37.10 27.77
C LEU A 186 -8.00 37.76 28.73
N GLY A 187 -8.66 36.98 29.60
CA GLY A 187 -9.52 37.51 30.65
C GLY A 187 -10.52 38.51 30.09
N VAL A 188 -11.05 38.23 28.89
CA VAL A 188 -12.09 39.06 28.27
C VAL A 188 -13.36 38.83 29.07
N VAL A 189 -13.46 39.54 30.20
CA VAL A 189 -14.71 39.76 30.90
C VAL A 189 -15.63 40.34 29.86
N HIS A 190 -16.63 39.56 29.44
CA HIS A 190 -17.73 40.07 28.63
C HIS A 190 -18.45 41.10 29.50
N THR A 191 -17.99 42.34 29.46
CA THR A 191 -18.73 43.47 29.98
C THR A 191 -19.96 43.61 29.08
N LEU A 192 -21.07 43.11 29.60
CA LEU A 192 -22.42 43.49 29.19
C LEU A 192 -22.52 45.01 29.35
N GLU A 193 -22.17 45.76 28.30
CA GLU A 193 -22.53 47.16 28.16
C GLU A 193 -23.41 47.31 26.92
N GLY A 194 -24.71 47.52 27.16
CA GLY A 194 -25.70 48.00 26.18
C GLY A 194 -26.89 47.08 25.98
#